data_AF-A0A0A3IHN4-F1
#
_entry.id   AF-A0A0A3IHN4-F1
#
_cell.length_a   1.000
_cell.length_b   1.000
_cell.length_c   1.000
_cell.angle_alpha   90.00
_cell.angle_beta   90.00
_cell.angle_gamma   90.00
#
_symmetry.space_group_name_H-M   'P 1'
#
loop_
_entity.id
_entity.type
_entity.pdbx_description
1 polymer ?
#
loop_
_entity_poly.entity_id
_entity_poly.type
_entity_poly.pdbx_seq_one_letter_code
_entity_poly.pdbx_strand_id
1 'polypeptide(L)'
;MKFTNEQLQMMISNESVGDIYPYETKDADQIEKHLKDLFYNFNRSKLLTCEAMFDHYGSGYASYVDYFCYRKDGGSVLNEKYIEKDSLTSTEIEGLVIYVSRLAPVAIIWNDQRYKAKIDTETIKDEYFSGFTMLSDPRGVITEPPNDMKDEFREIKQKLEQAGYTILEKGYLEQPLPFKAKIETFTRPSQYKIFDAIFYWKD
;
A
#
# COMPACT_ATOMS: atom_id res chain seq x y z
N MET A 1 -15.89 6.25 -7.33
CA MET A 1 -16.00 7.21 -6.21
C MET A 1 -15.30 8.51 -6.57
N LYS A 2 -15.78 9.67 -6.12
CA LYS A 2 -15.10 10.97 -6.26
C LYS A 2 -15.30 11.77 -4.97
N PHE A 3 -14.22 12.32 -4.42
CA PHE A 3 -14.24 13.19 -3.26
C PHE A 3 -14.53 14.64 -3.64
N THR A 4 -15.24 15.36 -2.77
CA THR A 4 -15.42 16.81 -2.88
C THR A 4 -14.16 17.55 -2.48
N ASN A 5 -14.10 18.86 -2.77
CA ASN A 5 -12.97 19.70 -2.36
C ASN A 5 -12.81 19.71 -0.84
N GLU A 6 -13.92 19.81 -0.10
CA GLU A 6 -13.94 19.80 1.35
C GLU A 6 -13.38 18.48 1.90
N GLN A 7 -13.78 17.35 1.31
CA GLN A 7 -13.25 16.03 1.69
C GLN A 7 -11.76 15.90 1.41
N LEU A 8 -11.27 16.39 0.27
CA LEU A 8 -9.84 16.40 -0.04
C LEU A 8 -9.06 17.30 0.94
N GLN A 9 -9.62 18.44 1.34
CA GLN A 9 -9.01 19.32 2.35
C GLN A 9 -8.94 18.64 3.72
N MET A 10 -10.03 17.98 4.14
CA MET A 10 -10.06 17.19 5.38
C MET A 10 -8.94 16.14 5.39
N MET A 11 -8.79 15.37 4.31
CA MET A 11 -7.73 14.37 4.21
C MET A 11 -6.33 15.01 4.30
N ILE A 12 -6.08 16.12 3.61
CA ILE A 12 -4.80 16.85 3.73
C ILE A 12 -4.53 17.32 5.17
N SER A 13 -5.58 17.60 5.95
CA SER A 13 -5.53 17.94 7.37
C SER A 13 -5.48 16.73 8.31
N ASN A 14 -5.20 15.53 7.81
CA ASN A 14 -5.19 14.26 8.56
C ASN A 14 -6.56 13.87 9.15
N GLU A 15 -7.67 14.41 8.64
CA GLU A 15 -9.00 14.01 9.05
C GLU A 15 -9.54 12.90 8.15
N SER A 16 -10.10 11.86 8.76
CA SER A 16 -10.75 10.78 8.03
C SER A 16 -12.11 11.21 7.47
N VAL A 17 -12.42 10.67 6.30
CA VAL A 17 -13.61 10.89 5.49
C VAL A 17 -14.21 9.54 5.15
N GLY A 18 -15.50 9.38 5.43
CA GLY A 18 -16.24 8.18 5.08
C GLY A 18 -17.50 8.07 5.93
N ASP A 19 -18.52 7.44 5.38
CA ASP A 19 -19.82 7.18 6.01
C ASP A 19 -20.01 5.70 6.36
N ILE A 20 -18.92 4.92 6.29
CA ILE A 20 -18.91 3.51 6.66
C ILE A 20 -17.94 3.27 7.81
N TYR A 21 -18.23 2.27 8.64
CA TYR A 21 -17.30 1.80 9.66
C TYR A 21 -15.95 1.36 9.04
N PRO A 22 -14.80 1.66 9.67
CA PRO A 22 -14.62 2.48 10.86
C PRO A 22 -14.49 3.99 10.59
N TYR A 23 -14.48 4.43 9.32
CA TYR A 23 -14.22 5.82 8.94
C TYR A 23 -15.27 6.81 9.46
N GLU A 24 -16.53 6.39 9.61
CA GLU A 24 -17.59 7.22 10.20
C GLU A 24 -17.30 7.63 11.66
N THR A 25 -16.51 6.81 12.38
CA THR A 25 -16.20 7.03 13.81
C THR A 25 -15.15 8.11 14.02
N LYS A 26 -14.36 8.39 12.97
CA LYS A 26 -13.14 9.22 13.01
C LYS A 26 -12.09 8.77 14.04
N ASP A 27 -12.21 7.55 14.56
CA ASP A 27 -11.30 6.99 15.54
C ASP A 27 -10.13 6.30 14.83
N ALA A 28 -8.93 6.86 15.00
CA ALA A 28 -7.71 6.35 14.39
C ALA A 28 -7.38 4.93 14.85
N ASP A 29 -7.65 4.57 16.11
CA ASP A 29 -7.36 3.24 16.64
C ASP A 29 -8.28 2.18 16.02
N GLN A 30 -9.55 2.53 15.77
CA GLN A 30 -10.49 1.66 15.07
C GLN A 30 -10.11 1.48 13.60
N ILE A 31 -9.65 2.54 12.93
CA ILE A 31 -9.13 2.48 11.56
C ILE A 31 -7.88 1.59 11.50
N GLU A 32 -6.92 1.76 12.41
CA GLU A 32 -5.71 0.92 12.47
C GLU A 32 -6.05 -0.55 12.73
N LYS A 33 -7.01 -0.82 13.62
CA LYS A 33 -7.48 -2.18 13.86
C LYS A 33 -8.09 -2.80 12.61
N HIS A 34 -8.92 -2.06 11.88
CA HIS A 34 -9.54 -2.53 10.64
C HIS A 34 -8.51 -2.84 9.55
N LEU A 35 -7.47 -2.00 9.42
CA LEU A 35 -6.34 -2.23 8.53
C LEU A 35 -5.57 -3.50 8.92
N LYS A 36 -5.32 -3.73 10.22
CA LYS A 36 -4.71 -4.98 10.71
C LYS A 36 -5.59 -6.21 10.45
N ASP A 37 -6.90 -6.10 10.62
CA ASP A 37 -7.83 -7.19 10.31
C ASP A 37 -7.82 -7.53 8.81
N LEU A 38 -7.72 -6.52 7.93
CA LEU A 38 -7.52 -6.70 6.50
C LEU A 38 -6.20 -7.42 6.19
N PHE A 39 -5.09 -7.03 6.84
CA PHE A 39 -3.80 -7.73 6.73
C PHE A 39 -3.92 -9.22 7.06
N TYR A 40 -4.56 -9.56 8.19
CA TYR A 40 -4.77 -10.95 8.57
C TYR A 40 -5.69 -11.68 7.60
N ASN A 41 -6.70 -10.99 7.04
CA ASN A 41 -7.56 -11.58 6.01
C ASN A 41 -6.76 -11.91 4.74
N PHE A 42 -5.92 -10.99 4.24
CA PHE A 42 -5.03 -11.28 3.11
C PHE A 42 -4.18 -12.53 3.36
N ASN A 43 -3.53 -12.62 4.53
CA ASN A 43 -2.64 -13.74 4.85
C ASN A 43 -3.35 -15.09 5.15
N ARG A 44 -4.68 -15.09 5.32
CA ARG A 44 -5.48 -16.33 5.32
C ARG A 44 -5.70 -16.91 3.91
N SER A 45 -5.31 -16.19 2.85
CA SER A 45 -5.35 -16.68 1.48
C SER A 45 -4.46 -17.93 1.31
N LYS A 46 -4.90 -18.79 0.39
CA LYS A 46 -4.08 -19.91 -0.12
C LYS A 46 -3.24 -19.51 -1.33
N LEU A 47 -3.56 -18.40 -1.99
CA LEU A 47 -2.89 -17.90 -3.19
C LEU A 47 -1.82 -16.86 -2.85
N LEU A 48 -2.06 -16.06 -1.82
CA LEU A 48 -1.27 -14.88 -1.48
C LEU A 48 -0.53 -15.01 -0.15
N THR A 49 0.67 -14.43 -0.13
CA THR A 49 1.34 -13.97 1.09
C THR A 49 1.43 -12.45 1.00
N CYS A 50 1.14 -11.75 2.09
CA CYS A 50 1.23 -10.30 2.14
C CYS A 50 2.04 -9.83 3.34
N GLU A 51 2.79 -8.75 3.13
CA GLU A 51 3.58 -8.05 4.14
C GLU A 51 3.06 -6.63 4.23
N ALA A 52 3.14 -5.99 5.41
CA ALA A 52 2.57 -4.66 5.58
C ALA A 52 3.44 -3.71 6.40
N MET A 53 3.52 -2.45 5.97
CA MET A 53 4.18 -1.36 6.70
C MET A 53 3.16 -0.52 7.46
N PHE A 54 2.99 -0.82 8.75
CA PHE A 54 2.11 -0.06 9.63
C PHE A 54 2.80 1.17 10.24
N ASP A 55 4.09 1.07 10.57
CA ASP A 55 4.82 2.07 11.38
C ASP A 55 5.31 3.29 10.57
N HIS A 56 4.56 3.68 9.54
CA HIS A 56 4.78 4.88 8.73
C HIS A 56 6.20 5.07 8.17
N TYR A 57 6.94 3.98 7.94
CA TYR A 57 8.34 4.00 7.52
C TYR A 57 9.32 4.64 8.53
N GLY A 58 8.98 4.63 9.82
CA GLY A 58 9.91 4.97 10.91
C GLY A 58 9.68 6.34 11.55
N SER A 59 9.97 7.44 10.84
CA SER A 59 9.96 8.80 11.44
C SER A 59 8.76 9.67 11.06
N GLY A 60 8.02 9.30 10.01
CA GLY A 60 6.98 10.14 9.44
C GLY A 60 5.56 9.67 9.72
N TYR A 61 4.61 10.25 8.99
CA TYR A 61 3.22 9.80 8.89
C TYR A 61 2.89 9.49 7.43
N ALA A 62 2.59 8.23 7.16
CA ALA A 62 1.95 7.80 5.92
C ALA A 62 0.43 7.88 6.06
N SER A 63 -0.27 8.52 5.12
CA SER A 63 -1.74 8.52 5.06
C SER A 63 -2.34 7.18 4.62
N TYR A 64 -1.52 6.13 4.49
CA TYR A 64 -1.87 4.81 3.99
C TYR A 64 -1.02 3.70 4.62
N VAL A 65 -1.55 2.48 4.66
CA VAL A 65 -0.75 1.28 4.90
C VAL A 65 -0.33 0.68 3.55
N ASP A 66 0.95 0.37 3.43
CA ASP A 66 1.55 -0.33 2.29
C ASP A 66 1.50 -1.83 2.52
N TYR A 67 0.72 -2.53 1.71
CA TYR A 67 0.70 -3.98 1.67
C TYR A 67 1.40 -4.47 0.42
N PHE A 68 2.40 -5.32 0.55
CA PHE A 68 3.02 -6.00 -0.58
C PHE A 68 2.60 -7.47 -0.59
N CYS A 69 1.83 -7.83 -1.61
CA CYS A 69 1.24 -9.14 -1.78
C CYS A 69 1.85 -9.86 -2.98
N TYR A 70 2.31 -11.09 -2.77
CA TYR A 70 2.97 -11.92 -3.77
C TYR A 70 2.47 -13.36 -3.70
N ARG A 71 2.77 -14.16 -4.74
CA ARG A 71 2.28 -15.53 -4.85
C ARG A 71 2.90 -16.43 -3.78
N LYS A 72 2.04 -17.17 -3.09
CA LYS A 72 2.41 -18.05 -1.98
C LYS A 72 3.09 -19.35 -2.45
N ASP A 73 2.86 -19.74 -3.69
CA ASP A 73 3.45 -20.95 -4.31
C ASP A 73 4.91 -20.76 -4.75
N GLY A 74 5.49 -19.58 -4.53
CA GLY A 74 6.84 -19.22 -4.95
C GLY A 74 6.94 -18.72 -6.40
N GLY A 75 5.84 -18.67 -7.15
CA GLY A 75 5.83 -18.22 -8.53
C GLY A 75 6.12 -16.73 -8.74
N SER A 76 6.27 -15.97 -7.66
CA SER A 76 6.69 -14.55 -7.64
C SER A 76 8.19 -14.35 -7.45
N VAL A 77 8.98 -15.41 -7.21
CA VAL A 77 10.42 -15.29 -7.00
C VAL A 77 11.12 -15.15 -8.35
N LEU A 78 11.74 -14.00 -8.58
CA LEU A 78 12.49 -13.68 -9.80
C LEU A 78 13.94 -14.16 -9.74
N ASN A 79 14.56 -13.99 -8.57
CA ASN A 79 15.96 -14.31 -8.35
C ASN A 79 16.23 -14.57 -6.87
N GLU A 80 17.21 -15.41 -6.57
CA GLU A 80 17.70 -15.66 -5.22
C GLU A 80 19.23 -15.72 -5.24
N LYS A 81 19.88 -14.93 -4.38
CA LYS A 81 21.33 -14.83 -4.32
C LYS A 81 21.82 -14.90 -2.88
N TYR A 82 22.73 -15.82 -2.61
CA TYR A 82 23.50 -15.84 -1.37
C TYR A 82 24.67 -14.84 -1.42
N ILE A 83 24.81 -14.04 -0.37
CA ILE A 83 25.85 -13.05 -0.16
C ILE A 83 26.69 -13.51 1.04
N GLU A 84 27.79 -14.21 0.76
CA GLU A 84 28.64 -14.83 1.78
C GLU A 84 29.18 -13.85 2.81
N LYS A 85 29.59 -12.66 2.36
CA LYS A 85 30.14 -11.59 3.23
C LYS A 85 29.20 -11.23 4.38
N ASP A 86 27.89 -11.24 4.12
CA ASP A 86 26.86 -10.81 5.06
C ASP A 86 26.04 -12.01 5.59
N SER A 87 26.40 -13.24 5.20
CA SER A 87 25.65 -14.48 5.50
C SER A 87 24.15 -14.34 5.24
N LEU A 88 23.82 -13.73 4.10
CA LEU A 88 22.48 -13.27 3.76
C LEU A 88 22.03 -13.83 2.42
N THR A 89 20.79 -14.32 2.36
CA THR A 89 20.11 -14.62 1.10
C THR A 89 19.22 -13.45 0.73
N SER A 90 19.45 -12.86 -0.44
CA SER A 90 18.59 -11.83 -1.02
C SER A 90 17.69 -12.46 -2.08
N THR A 91 16.38 -12.34 -1.88
CA THR A 91 15.34 -12.86 -2.77
C THR A 91 14.63 -11.70 -3.43
N GLU A 92 14.69 -11.62 -4.75
CA GLU A 92 13.93 -10.65 -5.53
C GLU A 92 12.54 -11.22 -5.82
N ILE A 93 11.51 -10.48 -5.44
CA ILE A 93 10.12 -10.92 -5.49
C ILE A 93 9.32 -9.87 -6.24
N GLU A 94 8.57 -10.29 -7.25
CA GLU A 94 7.55 -9.45 -7.87
C GLU A 94 6.19 -9.64 -7.20
N GLY A 95 5.41 -8.57 -7.13
CA GLY A 95 4.09 -8.64 -6.54
C GLY A 95 3.27 -7.38 -6.76
N LEU A 96 2.15 -7.36 -6.05
CA LEU A 96 1.18 -6.29 -6.05
C LEU A 96 1.33 -5.49 -4.78
N VAL A 97 1.58 -4.18 -4.89
CA VAL A 97 1.47 -3.29 -3.74
C VAL A 97 0.07 -2.69 -3.72
N ILE A 98 -0.49 -2.62 -2.52
CA ILE A 98 -1.78 -2.05 -2.23
C ILE A 98 -1.56 -0.94 -1.23
N TYR A 99 -1.90 0.30 -1.59
CA TYR A 99 -2.06 1.36 -0.60
C TYR A 99 -3.51 1.40 -0.17
N VAL A 100 -3.74 1.18 1.12
CA VAL A 100 -5.05 1.33 1.73
C VAL A 100 -5.03 2.57 2.59
N SER A 101 -5.91 3.54 2.30
CA SER A 101 -5.90 4.84 2.96
C SER A 101 -6.35 4.74 4.43
N ARG A 102 -5.64 5.44 5.31
CA ARG A 102 -6.06 5.71 6.69
C ARG A 102 -7.16 6.78 6.77
N LEU A 103 -7.30 7.55 5.70
CA LEU A 103 -8.13 8.75 5.69
C LEU A 103 -9.45 8.55 4.93
N ALA A 104 -9.59 7.50 4.13
CA ALA A 104 -10.85 7.16 3.49
C ALA A 104 -10.96 5.66 3.19
N PRO A 105 -12.17 5.11 2.99
CA PRO A 105 -12.37 3.70 2.64
C PRO A 105 -12.02 3.42 1.18
N VAL A 106 -10.77 3.73 0.81
CA VAL A 106 -10.26 3.59 -0.55
C VAL A 106 -8.89 2.93 -0.59
N ALA A 107 -8.62 2.26 -1.69
CA ALA A 107 -7.33 1.65 -1.96
C ALA A 107 -6.88 1.88 -3.41
N ILE A 108 -5.61 1.64 -3.68
CA ILE A 108 -5.03 1.55 -5.04
C ILE A 108 -4.13 0.33 -5.12
N ILE A 109 -3.91 -0.16 -6.33
CA ILE A 109 -3.07 -1.33 -6.60
C ILE A 109 -2.07 -0.98 -7.70
N TRP A 110 -0.82 -1.44 -7.60
CA TRP A 110 0.17 -1.41 -8.68
C TRP A 110 1.17 -2.57 -8.55
N ASN A 111 2.03 -2.74 -9.56
CA ASN A 111 3.09 -3.74 -9.56
C ASN A 111 4.37 -3.18 -8.94
N ASP A 112 5.03 -3.96 -8.10
CA ASP A 112 6.33 -3.62 -7.52
C ASP A 112 7.23 -4.85 -7.48
N GLN A 113 8.52 -4.59 -7.38
CA GLN A 113 9.54 -5.60 -7.14
C GLN A 113 10.29 -5.22 -5.88
N ARG A 114 10.39 -6.16 -4.95
CA ARG A 114 11.06 -5.93 -3.66
C ARG A 114 12.07 -7.03 -3.38
N TYR A 115 13.09 -6.66 -2.62
CA TYR A 115 14.10 -7.58 -2.15
C TYR A 115 13.81 -7.98 -0.72
N LYS A 116 13.74 -9.29 -0.47
CA LYS A 116 13.66 -9.87 0.86
C LYS A 116 15.03 -10.39 1.27
N ALA A 117 15.58 -9.84 2.33
CA ALA A 117 16.81 -10.30 2.95
C ALA A 117 16.47 -11.34 4.04
N LYS A 118 17.12 -12.50 3.99
CA LYS A 118 17.06 -13.53 5.02
C LYS A 118 18.46 -13.79 5.56
N ILE A 119 18.64 -13.64 6.87
CA ILE A 119 19.87 -14.01 7.59
C ILE A 119 19.55 -15.28 8.37
N ASP A 120 20.30 -16.35 8.12
CA ASP A 120 20.11 -17.65 8.78
C ASP A 120 21.48 -18.19 9.21
N THR A 121 21.96 -17.67 10.34
CA THR A 121 23.21 -18.10 10.97
C THR A 121 22.90 -18.82 12.29
N GLU A 122 23.92 -19.43 12.91
CA GLU A 122 23.76 -20.06 14.23
C GLU A 122 23.31 -19.08 15.32
N THR A 123 23.63 -17.79 15.18
CA THR A 123 23.40 -16.75 16.19
C THR A 123 22.25 -15.80 15.85
N ILE A 124 21.96 -15.60 14.56
CA ILE A 124 20.95 -14.64 14.08
C ILE A 124 20.04 -15.35 13.07
N LYS A 125 18.73 -15.26 13.32
CA LYS A 125 17.69 -15.66 12.38
C LYS A 125 16.74 -14.49 12.20
N ASP A 126 16.82 -13.84 11.06
CA ASP A 126 16.04 -12.64 10.77
C ASP A 126 15.65 -12.58 9.29
N GLU A 127 14.54 -11.92 9.01
CA GLU A 127 14.01 -11.77 7.67
C GLU A 127 13.29 -10.43 7.51
N TYR A 128 13.68 -9.64 6.53
CA TYR A 128 13.12 -8.30 6.31
C TYR A 128 13.14 -7.92 4.84
N PHE A 129 12.23 -7.04 4.44
CA PHE A 129 12.29 -6.42 3.12
C PHE A 129 13.28 -5.26 3.12
N SER A 130 14.22 -5.28 2.18
CA SER A 130 15.16 -4.18 1.96
C SER A 130 14.61 -3.25 0.88
N GLY A 131 14.32 -2.00 1.26
CA GLY A 131 13.83 -0.98 0.35
C GLY A 131 12.34 -1.15 0.02
N PHE A 132 11.52 -0.24 0.53
CA PHE A 132 10.14 -0.08 0.09
C PHE A 132 10.13 1.00 -0.99
N THR A 133 9.71 0.65 -2.21
CA THR A 133 9.46 1.66 -3.25
C THR A 133 8.18 2.40 -2.89
N MET A 134 8.27 3.72 -2.69
CA MET A 134 7.09 4.56 -2.54
C MET A 134 6.52 4.93 -3.91
N LEU A 135 5.22 4.69 -4.13
CA LEU A 135 4.56 5.13 -5.35
C LEU A 135 4.50 6.65 -5.38
N SER A 136 5.30 7.26 -6.25
CA SER A 136 5.37 8.71 -6.43
C SER A 136 4.46 9.23 -7.54
N ASP A 137 3.86 8.34 -8.33
CA ASP A 137 3.08 8.71 -9.50
C ASP A 137 1.86 7.79 -9.69
N PRO A 138 0.63 8.35 -9.72
CA PRO A 138 -0.58 7.56 -9.96
C PRO A 138 -0.60 6.84 -11.32
N ARG A 139 0.30 7.18 -12.25
CA ARG A 139 0.43 6.48 -13.54
C ARG A 139 0.69 4.98 -13.40
N GLY A 140 1.29 4.55 -12.28
CA GLY A 140 1.56 3.15 -11.97
C GLY A 140 0.33 2.35 -11.54
N VAL A 141 -0.77 3.01 -11.17
CA VAL A 141 -1.97 2.32 -10.68
C VAL A 141 -2.59 1.46 -11.77
N ILE A 142 -2.88 0.21 -11.43
CA ILE A 142 -3.52 -0.78 -12.30
C ILE A 142 -4.92 -1.14 -11.78
N THR A 143 -5.83 -1.38 -12.71
CA THR A 143 -7.20 -1.86 -12.43
C THR A 143 -7.46 -3.26 -12.99
N GLU A 144 -6.54 -3.74 -13.82
CA GLU A 144 -6.53 -5.04 -14.48
C GLU A 144 -5.36 -5.88 -13.96
N PRO A 145 -5.53 -7.22 -13.91
CA PRO A 145 -4.51 -8.10 -13.39
C PRO A 145 -3.27 -8.16 -14.30
N PRO A 146 -2.06 -8.29 -13.73
CA PRO A 146 -0.91 -8.80 -14.46
C PRO A 146 -1.21 -10.18 -15.05
N ASN A 147 -0.56 -10.51 -16.17
CA ASN A 147 -0.91 -11.70 -16.97
C ASN A 147 -0.88 -13.02 -16.18
N ASP A 148 -0.03 -13.09 -15.16
CA ASP A 148 0.34 -14.26 -14.37
C ASP A 148 -0.14 -14.19 -12.90
N MET A 149 -0.87 -13.13 -12.51
CA MET A 149 -1.42 -12.93 -11.17
C MET A 149 -2.94 -12.70 -11.18
N LYS A 150 -3.66 -13.33 -12.11
CA LYS A 150 -5.11 -13.07 -12.30
C LYS A 150 -5.96 -13.48 -11.10
N ASP A 151 -5.69 -14.65 -10.53
CA ASP A 151 -6.47 -15.17 -9.40
C ASP A 151 -6.14 -14.41 -8.11
N GLU A 152 -4.87 -14.09 -7.90
CA GLU A 152 -4.34 -13.26 -6.84
C GLU A 152 -4.97 -11.87 -6.86
N PHE A 153 -4.94 -11.20 -8.02
CA PHE A 153 -5.51 -9.88 -8.19
C PHE A 153 -7.03 -9.88 -7.94
N ARG A 154 -7.74 -10.90 -8.43
CA ARG A 154 -9.18 -11.05 -8.16
C ARG A 154 -9.45 -11.23 -6.67
N GLU A 155 -8.67 -12.07 -5.98
CA GLU A 155 -8.82 -12.28 -4.54
C GLU A 155 -8.53 -11.01 -3.74
N ILE A 156 -7.51 -10.23 -4.14
CA ILE A 156 -7.22 -8.92 -3.53
C ILE A 156 -8.43 -7.99 -3.66
N LYS A 157 -8.98 -7.85 -4.86
CA LYS A 157 -10.16 -6.99 -5.10
C LYS A 157 -11.35 -7.43 -4.25
N GLN A 158 -11.62 -8.73 -4.19
CA GLN A 158 -12.72 -9.27 -3.38
C GLN A 158 -12.53 -9.01 -1.89
N LYS A 159 -11.32 -9.19 -1.34
CA LYS A 159 -11.04 -8.94 0.08
C LYS A 159 -11.14 -7.45 0.42
N LEU A 160 -10.69 -6.57 -0.46
CA LEU A 160 -10.85 -5.11 -0.31
C LEU A 160 -12.33 -4.73 -0.29
N GLU A 161 -13.10 -5.20 -1.28
CA GLU A 161 -14.54 -4.94 -1.38
C GLU A 161 -15.30 -5.44 -0.14
N GLN A 162 -15.03 -6.68 0.30
CA GLN A 162 -15.62 -7.25 1.52
C GLN A 162 -15.29 -6.46 2.79
N ALA A 163 -14.13 -5.81 2.83
CA ALA A 163 -13.72 -4.94 3.92
C ALA A 163 -14.20 -3.48 3.76
N GLY A 164 -15.01 -3.18 2.73
CA GLY A 164 -15.61 -1.87 2.49
C GLY A 164 -14.75 -0.90 1.68
N TYR A 165 -13.64 -1.36 1.09
CA TYR A 165 -12.73 -0.50 0.34
C TYR A 165 -13.10 -0.38 -1.15
N THR A 166 -13.13 0.85 -1.65
CA THR A 166 -13.25 1.12 -3.09
C THR A 166 -11.87 1.31 -3.72
N ILE A 167 -11.60 0.62 -4.83
CA ILE A 167 -10.35 0.82 -5.58
C ILE A 167 -10.48 2.07 -6.47
N LEU A 168 -9.56 3.02 -6.30
CA LEU A 168 -9.52 4.24 -7.10
C LEU A 168 -8.78 4.00 -8.42
N GLU A 169 -9.32 4.59 -9.49
CA GLU A 169 -8.75 4.47 -10.82
C GLU A 169 -7.70 5.55 -11.10
N LYS A 170 -6.69 5.18 -11.89
CA LYS A 170 -5.63 6.06 -12.38
C LYS A 170 -6.15 7.39 -12.94
N GLY A 171 -7.19 7.36 -13.79
CA GLY A 171 -7.74 8.56 -14.41
C GLY A 171 -8.37 9.56 -13.44
N TYR A 172 -8.80 9.10 -12.25
CA TYR A 172 -9.25 10.00 -11.19
C TYR A 172 -8.06 10.58 -10.43
N LEU A 173 -7.11 9.73 -10.03
CA LEU A 173 -5.94 10.09 -9.25
C LEU A 173 -4.99 11.05 -9.97
N GLU A 174 -4.96 11.00 -11.31
CA GLU A 174 -4.14 11.87 -12.15
C GLU A 174 -4.66 13.30 -12.30
N GLN A 175 -5.91 13.56 -11.92
CA GLN A 175 -6.48 14.88 -12.07
C GLN A 175 -5.72 15.89 -11.19
N PRO A 176 -5.48 17.11 -11.69
CA PRO A 176 -4.95 18.18 -10.86
C PRO A 176 -5.80 18.39 -9.61
N LEU A 177 -5.15 18.71 -8.49
CA LEU A 177 -5.86 19.10 -7.29
C LEU A 177 -6.68 20.36 -7.60
N PRO A 178 -8.01 20.38 -7.31
CA PRO A 178 -8.91 21.45 -7.76
C PRO A 178 -8.76 22.75 -6.95
N PHE A 179 -7.81 22.83 -6.03
CA PHE A 179 -7.52 23.98 -5.19
C PHE A 179 -6.02 24.08 -4.88
N LYS A 180 -5.58 25.24 -4.40
CA LYS A 180 -4.22 25.42 -3.90
C LYS A 180 -4.09 24.79 -2.53
N ALA A 181 -3.09 23.94 -2.37
CA ALA A 181 -2.73 23.35 -1.09
C ALA A 181 -1.21 23.30 -0.95
N LYS A 182 -0.74 23.10 0.26
CA LYS A 182 0.63 22.70 0.55
C LYS A 182 0.54 21.34 1.24
N ILE A 183 0.96 20.30 0.55
CA ILE A 183 0.96 18.93 1.06
C ILE A 183 2.41 18.56 1.33
N GLU A 184 2.71 18.19 2.57
CA GLU A 184 4.03 17.68 2.94
C GLU A 184 4.12 16.24 2.41
N THR A 185 4.58 16.11 1.17
CA THR A 185 4.76 14.83 0.48
C THR A 185 6.18 14.72 -0.09
N PHE A 186 6.71 13.51 -0.13
CA PHE A 186 8.04 13.21 -0.66
C PHE A 186 8.17 13.48 -2.18
N THR A 187 7.06 13.47 -2.91
CA THR A 187 7.03 13.60 -4.39
C THR A 187 7.34 15.00 -4.89
N ARG A 188 7.23 16.04 -4.03
CA ARG A 188 7.43 17.47 -4.33
C ARG A 188 7.02 17.88 -5.76
N PRO A 189 5.76 17.60 -6.17
CA PRO A 189 5.35 17.79 -7.55
C PRO A 189 5.25 19.28 -7.88
N SER A 190 5.47 19.64 -9.14
CA SER A 190 5.22 21.01 -9.63
C SER A 190 3.73 21.38 -9.58
N GLN A 191 2.85 20.38 -9.61
CA GLN A 191 1.41 20.51 -9.43
C GLN A 191 0.88 19.28 -8.67
N TYR A 192 0.23 19.51 -7.53
CA TYR A 192 -0.44 18.44 -6.79
C TYR A 192 -1.58 17.84 -7.61
N LYS A 193 -1.74 16.54 -7.51
CA LYS A 193 -2.84 15.74 -8.06
C LYS A 193 -3.77 15.30 -6.92
N ILE A 194 -4.92 14.73 -7.27
CA ILE A 194 -5.82 14.08 -6.31
C ILE A 194 -5.07 12.97 -5.55
N PHE A 195 -4.18 12.25 -6.21
CA PHE A 195 -3.30 11.26 -5.56
C PHE A 195 -2.61 11.81 -4.31
N ASP A 196 -1.98 12.99 -4.42
CA ASP A 196 -1.20 13.58 -3.34
C ASP A 196 -2.06 13.98 -2.13
N ALA A 197 -3.37 14.21 -2.31
CA ALA A 197 -4.29 14.52 -1.22
C ALA A 197 -4.73 13.26 -0.43
N ILE A 198 -4.66 12.08 -1.05
CA ILE A 198 -5.17 10.82 -0.47
C ILE A 198 -4.01 9.96 0.03
N PHE A 199 -2.92 9.89 -0.75
CA PHE A 199 -1.75 9.04 -0.53
C PHE A 199 -0.49 9.91 -0.44
N TYR A 200 -0.13 10.32 0.76
CA TYR A 200 1.08 11.10 1.03
C TYR A 200 1.83 10.55 2.25
N TRP A 201 3.11 10.89 2.30
CA TRP A 201 3.96 10.65 3.45
C TRP A 201 4.64 11.97 3.83
N LYS A 202 4.48 12.37 5.10
CA LYS A 202 5.14 13.54 5.70
C LYS A 202 6.19 13.07 6.72
N ASP A 203 7.32 13.75 6.77
CA ASP A 203 8.35 13.58 7.81
C ASP A 203 8.00 14.41 9.05
#